data_AF-A0A7X7JK40-F1
#
_entry.id   AF-A0A7X7JK40-F1
#
_cell.length_a   1.000
_cell.length_b   1.000
_cell.length_c   1.000
_cell.angle_alpha   90.00
_cell.angle_beta   90.00
_cell.angle_gamma   90.00
#
_symmetry.space_group_name_H-M   'P 1'
#
loop_
_entity.id
_entity.type
_entity.pdbx_description
1 polymer ?
#
loop_
_entity_poly.entity_id
_entity_poly.type
_entity_poly.pdbx_seq_one_letter_code
_entity_poly.pdbx_strand_id
1 'polypeptide(L)'
;MVSRNRPRRSVLAVPGSSRKMIDKAKGLPADEIFLDLEDAVAPVAKQEARIRVSEALAEDGWGDQIKVVRVNDWTTEWTYRDVAEVVDRAGAHLDAILLPKVPDASHVQALDLLLTQLEKANGLEVGRIGIEPQIENAVGLTNIDAIA
;
A
#
# COMPACT_ATOMS: atom_id res chain seq x y z
N MET A 1 -8.45 1.23 19.03
CA MET A 1 -9.10 1.74 17.81
C MET A 1 -8.27 2.90 17.30
N VAL A 2 -7.57 2.73 16.17
CA VAL A 2 -6.81 3.82 15.55
C VAL A 2 -7.80 4.86 15.07
N SER A 3 -7.57 6.15 15.39
CA SER A 3 -8.43 7.23 14.90
C SER A 3 -8.46 7.20 13.38
N ARG A 4 -9.65 7.06 12.76
CA ARG A 4 -9.81 7.24 11.31
C ARG A 4 -9.52 8.68 10.86
N ASN A 5 -9.39 9.62 11.80
CA ASN A 5 -9.16 11.03 11.55
C ASN A 5 -7.68 11.38 11.83
N ARG A 6 -6.76 10.72 11.11
CA ARG A 6 -5.33 11.08 11.08
C ARG A 6 -5.09 12.07 9.94
N PRO A 7 -4.25 13.10 10.11
CA PRO A 7 -3.98 14.06 9.05
C PRO A 7 -3.28 13.36 7.86
N ARG A 8 -3.52 13.85 6.65
CA ARG A 8 -2.93 13.40 5.37
C ARG A 8 -2.54 14.60 4.49
N ARG A 9 -1.93 15.62 5.10
CA ARG A 9 -1.61 16.90 4.43
C ARG A 9 -0.36 16.78 3.56
N SER A 10 0.51 15.83 3.89
CA SER A 10 1.72 15.51 3.14
C SER A 10 1.86 14.00 2.98
N VAL A 11 2.01 13.56 1.73
CA VAL A 11 2.20 12.16 1.36
C VAL A 11 3.58 12.01 0.72
N LEU A 12 4.47 11.29 1.38
CA LEU A 12 5.83 11.07 0.90
C LEU A 12 5.94 9.74 0.15
N ALA A 13 6.14 9.82 -1.16
CA ALA A 13 6.44 8.69 -2.02
C ALA A 13 7.89 8.22 -1.83
N VAL A 14 8.10 6.94 -1.57
CA VAL A 14 9.45 6.37 -1.36
C VAL A 14 9.63 5.10 -2.20
N PRO A 15 10.64 5.02 -3.09
CA PRO A 15 10.89 3.82 -3.87
C PRO A 15 11.22 2.60 -2.98
N GLY A 16 10.45 1.52 -3.11
CA GLY A 16 10.68 0.25 -2.39
C GLY A 16 12.01 -0.44 -2.75
N SER A 17 12.62 -0.03 -3.86
CA SER A 17 13.94 -0.48 -4.30
C SER A 17 15.10 0.14 -3.50
N SER A 18 14.88 1.20 -2.73
CA SER A 18 15.94 2.02 -2.12
C SER A 18 15.93 1.98 -0.60
N ARG A 19 16.70 1.05 0.00
CA ARG A 19 16.86 0.92 1.46
C ARG A 19 17.24 2.25 2.13
N LYS A 20 18.21 2.95 1.54
CA LYS A 20 18.67 4.27 2.02
C LYS A 20 17.55 5.31 2.11
N MET A 21 16.64 5.35 1.13
CA MET A 21 15.53 6.30 1.14
C MET A 21 14.45 5.90 2.14
N ILE A 22 14.17 4.61 2.27
CA ILE A 22 13.25 4.08 3.27
C ILE A 22 13.73 4.42 4.68
N ASP A 23 14.99 4.14 5.01
CA ASP A 23 15.55 4.42 6.34
C ASP A 23 15.52 5.93 6.66
N LYS A 24 15.75 6.78 5.66
CA LYS A 24 15.62 8.24 5.83
C LYS A 24 14.16 8.65 6.07
N ALA A 25 13.21 8.05 5.36
CA ALA A 25 11.80 8.41 5.42
C ALA A 25 11.19 8.20 6.82
N LYS A 26 11.66 7.18 7.56
CA LYS A 26 11.21 6.89 8.93
C LYS A 26 11.24 8.10 9.87
N GLY A 27 12.26 8.96 9.73
CA GLY A 27 12.46 10.15 10.56
C GLY A 27 11.93 11.47 9.97
N LEU A 28 11.30 11.46 8.79
CA LEU A 28 10.79 12.69 8.17
C LEU A 28 9.38 13.03 8.67
N PRO A 29 9.05 14.33 8.84
CA PRO A 29 7.75 14.78 9.35
C PRO A 29 6.68 14.79 8.25
N ALA A 30 6.46 13.65 7.59
CA ALA A 30 5.33 13.45 6.67
C ALA A 30 4.13 12.91 7.46
N ASP A 31 2.92 13.33 7.08
CA ASP A 31 1.71 12.76 7.68
C ASP A 31 1.50 11.30 7.23
N GLU A 32 1.83 11.02 5.97
CA GLU A 32 1.74 9.72 5.35
C GLU A 32 3.00 9.42 4.54
N ILE A 33 3.38 8.15 4.52
CA ILE A 33 4.39 7.59 3.63
C ILE A 33 3.74 6.47 2.84
N PHE A 34 4.08 6.38 1.55
CA PHE A 34 3.87 5.14 0.82
C PHE A 34 5.18 4.60 0.28
N LEU A 35 5.39 3.31 0.53
CA LEU A 35 6.50 2.57 -0.08
C LEU A 35 6.03 2.03 -1.43
N ASP A 36 6.74 2.41 -2.49
CA ASP A 36 6.32 2.16 -3.86
C ASP A 36 6.91 0.85 -4.40
N LEU A 37 6.04 -0.08 -4.81
CA LEU A 37 6.41 -1.29 -5.55
C LEU A 37 6.14 -1.15 -7.05
N GLU A 38 5.58 -0.03 -7.50
CA GLU A 38 5.08 0.17 -8.85
C GLU A 38 6.08 0.95 -9.72
N ASP A 39 5.74 2.12 -10.26
CA ASP A 39 6.52 2.81 -11.29
C ASP A 39 7.95 3.21 -10.84
N ALA A 40 8.20 3.39 -9.53
CA ALA A 40 9.55 3.68 -9.03
C ALA A 40 10.45 2.42 -8.90
N VAL A 41 9.98 1.25 -9.32
CA VAL A 41 10.71 -0.02 -9.22
C VAL A 41 10.79 -0.70 -10.58
N ALA A 42 12.02 -0.94 -11.05
CA ALA A 42 12.25 -1.70 -12.29
C ALA A 42 11.71 -3.15 -12.16
N PRO A 43 11.19 -3.77 -13.23
CA PRO A 43 10.62 -5.12 -13.20
C PRO A 43 11.53 -6.18 -12.54
N VAL A 44 12.83 -6.16 -12.87
CA VAL A 44 13.83 -7.09 -12.31
C VAL A 44 14.04 -6.94 -10.80
N ALA A 45 13.63 -5.81 -10.22
CA ALA A 45 13.80 -5.49 -8.82
C ALA A 45 12.49 -5.66 -8.00
N LYS A 46 11.36 -6.02 -8.63
CA LYS A 46 10.03 -6.09 -7.98
C LYS A 46 10.03 -7.05 -6.79
N GLN A 47 10.58 -8.25 -6.98
CA GLN A 47 10.63 -9.26 -5.92
C GLN A 47 11.45 -8.78 -4.72
N GLU A 48 12.67 -8.29 -4.96
CA GLU A 48 13.54 -7.77 -3.91
C GLU A 48 12.97 -6.51 -3.24
N ALA A 49 12.29 -5.64 -3.99
CA ALA A 49 11.61 -4.49 -3.45
C ALA A 49 10.46 -4.91 -2.52
N ARG A 50 9.66 -5.91 -2.89
CA ARG A 50 8.57 -6.41 -2.05
C ARG A 50 9.05 -6.96 -0.72
N ILE A 51 10.11 -7.77 -0.74
CA ILE A 51 10.73 -8.31 0.48
C ILE A 51 11.20 -7.14 1.37
N ARG A 52 11.96 -6.20 0.80
CA ARG A 52 12.49 -5.04 1.51
C ARG A 52 11.40 -4.15 2.11
N VAL A 53 10.33 -3.88 1.35
CA VAL A 53 9.19 -3.07 1.80
C VAL A 53 8.49 -3.75 2.97
N SER A 54 8.23 -5.05 2.86
CA SER A 54 7.60 -5.84 3.92
C SER A 54 8.42 -5.80 5.21
N GLU A 55 9.73 -6.03 5.11
CA GLU A 55 10.63 -5.94 6.26
C GLU A 55 10.65 -4.54 6.86
N ALA A 56 10.82 -3.50 6.05
CA ALA A 56 10.89 -2.13 6.51
C ALA A 56 9.61 -1.64 7.21
N LEU A 57 8.43 -2.09 6.78
CA LEU A 57 7.15 -1.75 7.41
C LEU A 57 7.02 -2.31 8.84
N ALA A 58 7.59 -3.50 9.07
CA ALA A 58 7.59 -4.20 10.35
C ALA A 58 8.74 -3.77 11.29
N GLU A 59 9.77 -3.11 10.76
CA GLU A 59 10.86 -2.55 11.57
C GLU A 59 10.41 -1.35 12.41
N ASP A 60 11.09 -1.14 13.53
CA ASP A 60 10.95 0.06 14.35
C ASP A 60 11.54 1.32 13.66
N GLY A 61 11.33 2.47 14.31
CA GLY A 61 11.90 3.76 13.94
C GLY A 61 10.98 4.66 13.14
N TRP A 62 9.81 4.17 12.74
CA TRP A 62 8.73 5.01 12.22
C TRP A 62 8.21 5.94 13.32
N GLY A 63 7.89 7.17 12.94
CA GLY A 63 7.09 8.08 13.76
C GLY A 63 5.60 7.78 13.64
N ASP A 64 4.78 8.81 13.83
CA ASP A 64 3.31 8.70 13.77
C ASP A 64 2.75 8.70 12.33
N GLN A 65 3.59 8.45 11.31
CA GLN A 65 3.16 8.50 9.91
C GLN A 65 2.15 7.39 9.61
N ILE A 66 1.20 7.68 8.73
CA ILE A 66 0.36 6.65 8.11
C ILE A 66 1.25 5.84 7.16
N LYS A 67 1.30 4.53 7.33
CA LYS A 67 2.17 3.63 6.55
C LYS A 67 1.37 2.90 5.49
N VAL A 68 1.66 3.24 4.24
CA VAL A 68 0.99 2.72 3.05
C VAL A 68 2.00 1.97 2.18
N VAL A 69 1.53 1.00 1.41
CA VAL A 69 2.28 0.41 0.30
C VAL A 69 1.51 0.66 -0.99
N ARG A 70 2.19 1.18 -2.02
CA ARG A 70 1.65 1.19 -3.37
C ARG A 70 2.05 -0.10 -4.05
N VAL A 71 1.06 -0.93 -4.36
CA VAL A 71 1.26 -2.22 -5.05
C VAL A 71 1.29 -2.01 -6.56
N ASN A 72 1.63 -3.05 -7.32
CA ASN A 72 1.50 -3.01 -8.78
C ASN A 72 0.04 -3.05 -9.24
N ASP A 73 -0.22 -2.60 -10.47
CA ASP A 73 -1.54 -2.62 -11.09
C ASP A 73 -2.07 -4.04 -11.32
N TRP A 74 -3.38 -4.24 -11.11
CA TRP A 74 -4.08 -5.52 -11.23
C TRP A 74 -3.84 -6.26 -12.55
N THR A 75 -3.49 -5.55 -13.62
CA THR A 75 -3.18 -6.16 -14.92
C THR A 75 -1.77 -6.73 -15.04
N THR A 76 -0.94 -6.60 -13.99
CA THR A 76 0.43 -7.12 -13.94
C THR A 76 0.51 -8.48 -13.23
N GLU A 77 1.60 -9.21 -13.41
CA GLU A 77 1.82 -10.47 -12.69
C GLU A 77 2.20 -10.31 -11.20
N TRP A 78 2.35 -9.09 -10.68
CA TRP A 78 2.94 -8.82 -9.37
C TRP A 78 1.92 -8.57 -8.26
N THR A 79 0.77 -7.94 -8.56
CA THR A 79 -0.15 -7.37 -7.56
C THR A 79 -0.57 -8.35 -6.47
N TYR A 80 -1.01 -9.56 -6.87
CA TYR A 80 -1.49 -10.54 -5.89
C TYR A 80 -0.40 -10.94 -4.88
N ARG A 81 0.86 -11.03 -5.33
CA ARG A 81 1.99 -11.33 -4.44
C ARG A 81 2.38 -10.13 -3.61
N ASP A 82 2.33 -8.92 -4.18
CA ASP A 82 2.58 -7.69 -3.43
C ASP A 82 1.64 -7.60 -2.24
N VAL A 83 0.34 -7.78 -2.46
CA VAL A 83 -0.67 -7.75 -1.40
C VAL A 83 -0.45 -8.89 -0.40
N ALA A 84 -0.36 -10.13 -0.86
CA ALA A 84 -0.24 -11.29 0.03
C ALA A 84 1.02 -11.23 0.90
N GLU A 85 2.21 -11.06 0.30
CA GLU A 85 3.46 -11.10 1.07
C GLU A 85 3.62 -9.91 2.01
N VAL A 86 3.16 -8.71 1.61
CA VAL A 86 3.22 -7.53 2.51
C VAL A 86 2.27 -7.71 3.69
N VAL A 87 1.05 -8.21 3.48
CA VAL A 87 0.10 -8.44 4.58
C VAL A 87 0.59 -9.55 5.51
N ASP A 88 1.09 -10.66 4.98
CA ASP A 88 1.59 -11.79 5.78
C ASP A 88 2.78 -11.38 6.66
N ARG A 89 3.65 -10.49 6.17
CA ARG A 89 4.87 -10.08 6.88
C ARG A 89 4.69 -8.84 7.75
N ALA A 90 3.83 -7.93 7.34
CA ALA A 90 3.75 -6.59 7.90
C ALA A 90 2.32 -6.05 8.08
N GLY A 91 1.28 -6.87 7.89
CA GLY A 91 -0.12 -6.45 8.00
C GLY A 91 -0.45 -5.80 9.35
N ALA A 92 0.15 -6.28 10.45
CA ALA A 92 0.03 -5.68 11.79
C ALA A 92 0.57 -4.23 11.86
N HIS A 93 1.38 -3.81 10.90
CA HIS A 93 2.03 -2.50 10.85
C HIS A 93 1.59 -1.66 9.63
N LEU A 94 0.73 -2.20 8.77
CA LEU A 94 0.25 -1.53 7.57
C LEU A 94 -1.08 -0.81 7.84
N ASP A 95 -1.19 0.44 7.41
CA ASP A 95 -2.42 1.22 7.54
C ASP A 95 -3.31 1.09 6.28
N ALA A 96 -2.72 1.06 5.08
CA ALA A 96 -3.47 0.93 3.83
C ALA A 96 -2.65 0.36 2.67
N ILE A 97 -3.35 -0.13 1.66
CA ILE A 97 -2.81 -0.42 0.33
C ILE A 97 -3.29 0.64 -0.65
N LEU A 98 -2.34 1.31 -1.31
CA LEU A 98 -2.61 2.17 -2.45
C LEU A 98 -2.64 1.33 -3.73
N LEU A 99 -3.79 1.30 -4.37
CA LEU A 99 -4.05 0.54 -5.60
C LEU A 99 -3.95 1.49 -6.80
N PRO A 100 -2.95 1.33 -7.70
CA PRO A 100 -2.79 2.20 -8.86
C PRO A 100 -3.82 1.93 -9.95
N LYS A 101 -3.93 2.86 -10.92
CA LYS A 101 -4.66 2.68 -12.20
C LYS A 101 -6.11 2.22 -12.10
N VAL A 102 -6.83 2.49 -11.00
CA VAL A 102 -8.19 1.99 -10.76
C VAL A 102 -9.17 2.51 -11.84
N PRO A 103 -9.74 1.65 -12.69
CA PRO A 103 -10.66 2.06 -13.75
C PRO A 103 -12.12 2.07 -13.28
N ASP A 104 -12.50 1.21 -12.33
CA ASP A 104 -13.86 1.05 -11.83
C ASP A 104 -13.89 0.35 -10.46
N ALA A 105 -15.10 0.23 -9.89
CA ALA A 105 -15.35 -0.33 -8.57
C ALA A 105 -14.88 -1.78 -8.39
N SER A 106 -14.83 -2.57 -9.45
CA SER A 106 -14.50 -4.00 -9.37
C SER A 106 -13.06 -4.23 -8.91
N HIS A 107 -12.14 -3.31 -9.24
CA HIS A 107 -10.74 -3.37 -8.79
C HIS A 107 -10.62 -3.17 -7.27
N VAL A 108 -11.45 -2.29 -6.70
CA VAL A 108 -11.51 -2.06 -5.25
C VAL A 108 -12.15 -3.26 -4.56
N GLN A 109 -13.26 -3.77 -5.09
CA GLN A 109 -13.95 -4.96 -4.57
C GLN A 109 -13.05 -6.21 -4.58
N ALA A 110 -12.25 -6.38 -5.64
CA ALA A 110 -11.28 -7.48 -5.72
C ALA A 110 -10.21 -7.38 -4.63
N LEU A 111 -9.71 -6.17 -4.36
CA LEU A 111 -8.73 -5.94 -3.30
C LEU A 111 -9.34 -6.15 -1.91
N ASP A 112 -10.56 -5.69 -1.68
CA ASP A 112 -11.29 -5.88 -0.43
C ASP A 112 -11.52 -7.37 -0.10
N LEU A 113 -11.92 -8.17 -1.10
CA LEU A 113 -12.08 -9.62 -0.95
C LEU A 113 -10.75 -10.32 -0.64
N LEU A 114 -9.64 -9.90 -1.26
CA LEU A 114 -8.31 -10.45 -1.00
C LEU A 114 -7.83 -10.07 0.40
N LEU A 115 -7.93 -8.79 0.77
CA LEU A 115 -7.55 -8.29 2.09
C LEU A 115 -8.36 -8.96 3.20
N THR A 116 -9.68 -9.09 3.04
CA THR A 116 -10.53 -9.78 4.02
C THR A 116 -10.07 -11.21 4.30
N GLN A 117 -9.60 -11.93 3.27
CA GLN A 117 -9.07 -13.29 3.45
C GLN A 117 -7.72 -13.29 4.17
N LEU A 118 -6.82 -12.39 3.78
CA LEU A 118 -5.50 -12.27 4.39
C LEU A 118 -5.56 -11.79 5.84
N GLU A 119 -6.43 -10.83 6.14
CA GLU A 119 -6.67 -10.35 7.51
C GLU A 119 -7.16 -11.50 8.40
N LYS A 120 -8.14 -12.28 7.94
CA LYS A 120 -8.61 -13.48 8.67
C LYS A 120 -7.50 -14.51 8.85
N ALA A 121 -6.74 -14.80 7.80
CA ALA A 121 -5.65 -15.78 7.83
C ALA A 121 -4.54 -15.38 8.82
N ASN A 122 -4.27 -14.08 8.94
CA ASN A 122 -3.25 -13.53 9.82
C ASN A 122 -3.79 -13.12 11.21
N GLY A 123 -5.06 -13.38 11.52
CA GLY A 123 -5.67 -13.01 12.81
C GLY A 123 -5.79 -11.50 13.03
N LEU A 124 -5.81 -10.71 11.95
CA LEU A 124 -6.05 -9.27 11.98
C LEU A 124 -7.56 -8.98 12.05
N GLU A 125 -7.91 -7.82 12.62
CA GLU A 125 -9.28 -7.30 12.52
C GLU A 125 -9.64 -7.07 11.05
N VAL A 126 -10.79 -7.58 10.60
CA VAL A 126 -11.25 -7.42 9.22
C VAL A 126 -11.60 -5.95 8.94
N GLY A 127 -11.10 -5.41 7.83
CA GLY A 127 -11.25 -4.01 7.45
C GLY A 127 -10.29 -3.07 8.20
N ARG A 128 -9.23 -3.60 8.80
CA ARG A 128 -8.19 -2.81 9.47
C ARG A 128 -7.27 -2.14 8.46
N ILE A 129 -6.91 -2.85 7.39
CA ILE A 129 -6.06 -2.33 6.32
C ILE A 129 -6.96 -1.61 5.32
N GLY A 130 -6.77 -0.29 5.18
CA GLY A 130 -7.53 0.53 4.24
C GLY A 130 -7.15 0.28 2.78
N ILE A 131 -8.00 0.76 1.87
CA ILE A 131 -7.73 0.79 0.43
C ILE A 131 -7.73 2.25 -0.03
N GLU A 132 -6.69 2.62 -0.76
CA GLU A 132 -6.52 3.93 -1.38
C GLU A 132 -6.51 3.79 -2.90
N PRO A 133 -7.66 3.95 -3.57
CA PRO A 133 -7.71 3.87 -5.03
C PRO A 133 -7.07 5.12 -5.65
N GLN A 134 -6.06 4.93 -6.48
CA GLN A 134 -5.43 6.01 -7.22
C GLN A 134 -6.10 6.18 -8.59
N ILE A 135 -6.76 7.32 -8.78
CA ILE A 135 -7.37 7.72 -10.05
C ILE A 135 -6.32 8.40 -10.91
N GLU A 136 -5.86 7.72 -11.96
CA GLU A 136 -4.81 8.23 -12.85
C GLU A 136 -5.05 7.95 -14.34
N ASN A 137 -6.28 7.60 -14.70
CA ASN A 137 -6.71 7.45 -16.09
C ASN A 137 -8.12 8.04 -16.30
N ALA A 138 -8.48 8.29 -17.57
CA ALA A 138 -9.75 8.93 -17.91
C ALA A 138 -10.97 8.10 -17.50
N VAL A 139 -10.86 6.76 -17.58
CA VAL A 139 -11.95 5.84 -17.23
C VAL A 139 -12.25 5.89 -15.72
N GLY A 140 -11.21 5.81 -14.89
CA GLY A 140 -11.32 5.94 -13.44
C GLY A 140 -11.91 7.28 -13.03
N LEU A 141 -11.52 8.37 -13.71
CA LEU A 141 -12.10 9.69 -13.46
C LEU A 141 -13.61 9.72 -13.77
N THR A 142 -14.04 9.14 -14.89
CA THR A 142 -15.47 9.08 -15.24
C THR A 142 -16.29 8.17 -14.33
N ASN A 143 -15.64 7.21 -13.65
CA ASN A 143 -16.29 6.23 -12.79
C ASN A 143 -16.13 6.54 -11.28
N ILE A 144 -15.65 7.73 -10.92
CA ILE A 144 -15.24 8.06 -9.54
C ILE A 144 -16.35 7.82 -8.51
N ASP A 145 -17.61 8.12 -8.84
CA ASP A 145 -18.75 7.92 -7.93
C ASP A 145 -19.00 6.43 -7.62
N ALA A 146 -18.69 5.53 -8.56
CA ALA A 146 -18.82 4.10 -8.34
C ALA A 146 -17.61 3.52 -7.59
N ILE A 147 -16.44 4.18 -7.68
CA ILE A 147 -15.21 3.78 -7.00
C ILE A 147 -15.24 4.16 -5.51
N ALA A 148 -15.95 5.23 -5.15
CA ALA A 148 -15.97 5.84 -3.81
C ALA A 148 -16.89 5.14 -2.78
#